data_AF-A0AAW1RNS1-F1
#
_entry.id   AF-A0AAW1RNS1-F1
#
_cell.length_a   1.000
_cell.length_b   1.000
_cell.length_c   1.000
_cell.angle_alpha   90.00
_cell.angle_beta   90.00
_cell.angle_gamma   90.00
#
_symmetry.space_group_name_H-M   'P 1'
#
loop_
_entity.id
_entity.type
_entity.pdbx_description
1 polymer ?
#
loop_
_entity_poly.entity_id
_entity_poly.type
_entity_poly.pdbx_seq_one_letter_code
_entity_poly.pdbx_strand_id
1 'polypeptide(L)'
;VLTNLIDYSMEPQASLDMPRWRLDGIDLFVGHPSVAQSRVLMEEGFDPEVIEELRSKGHEITPNLAGFKRTQKFGRGQIIQRNARTGVLWGGADPRTDSQALAW
;
A
#
# COMPACT_ATOMS: atom_id res chain seq x y z
N VAL A 1 -1.26 -5.62 0.11
CA VAL A 1 -1.94 -6.35 1.20
C VAL A 1 -1.64 -7.84 1.20
N LEU A 2 -1.62 -8.55 0.07
CA LEU A 2 -1.34 -10.01 0.07
C LEU A 2 -0.01 -10.38 0.74
N THR A 3 1.09 -9.73 0.38
CA THR A 3 2.40 -9.91 1.05
C THR A 3 2.33 -9.67 2.56
N ASN A 4 1.57 -8.66 3.00
CA ASN A 4 1.40 -8.36 4.42
C ASN A 4 0.63 -9.46 5.15
N LEU A 5 -0.46 -9.94 4.56
CA LEU A 5 -1.31 -10.99 5.16
C LEU A 5 -0.65 -12.37 5.14
N ILE A 6 0.05 -12.70 4.06
CA ILE A 6 0.57 -14.04 3.81
C ILE A 6 2.02 -14.14 4.29
N ASP A 7 2.90 -13.30 3.76
CA ASP A 7 4.34 -13.41 4.01
C ASP A 7 4.70 -12.86 5.40
N TYR A 8 4.06 -11.76 5.81
CA TYR A 8 4.29 -11.13 7.12
C TYR A 8 3.24 -11.50 8.19
N SER A 9 2.26 -12.34 7.85
CA SER A 9 1.22 -12.80 8.78
C SER A 9 0.51 -11.69 9.57
N MET A 10 0.38 -10.49 8.97
CA MET A 10 -0.31 -9.36 9.59
C MET A 10 -1.82 -9.59 9.63
N GLU A 11 -2.49 -9.07 10.66
CA GLU A 11 -3.95 -9.05 10.67
C GLU A 11 -4.53 -8.02 9.66
N PRO A 12 -5.84 -8.12 9.31
CA PRO A 12 -6.46 -7.30 8.27
C PRO A 12 -6.25 -5.79 8.42
N GLN A 13 -6.39 -5.24 9.61
CA GLN A 13 -6.23 -3.80 9.84
C GLN A 13 -4.77 -3.37 9.69
N ALA A 14 -3.84 -4.08 10.36
CA ALA A 14 -2.41 -3.81 10.23
C ALA A 14 -1.93 -3.87 8.77
N SER A 15 -2.41 -4.85 7.99
CA SER A 15 -2.09 -4.92 6.57
C SER A 15 -2.55 -3.69 5.77
N LEU A 16 -3.66 -3.05 6.16
CA LEU A 16 -4.17 -1.84 5.49
C LEU A 16 -3.44 -0.58 5.96
N ASP A 17 -3.04 -0.54 7.22
CA ASP A 17 -2.37 0.59 7.87
C ASP A 17 -0.97 0.81 7.33
N MET A 18 -0.26 -0.28 6.97
CA MET A 18 1.12 -0.22 6.47
C MET A 18 1.31 0.88 5.40
N PRO A 19 2.41 1.66 5.47
CA PRO A 19 2.79 2.59 4.42
C PRO A 19 2.86 1.90 3.05
N ARG A 20 2.33 2.57 2.03
CA ARG A 20 2.25 2.05 0.66
C ARG A 20 3.22 2.78 -0.24
N TRP A 21 3.66 2.06 -1.27
CA TRP A 21 4.31 2.63 -2.43
C TRP A 21 3.45 2.35 -3.67
N ARG A 22 3.63 3.14 -4.73
CA ARG A 22 3.00 2.90 -6.03
C ARG A 22 3.89 3.39 -7.16
N LEU A 23 3.85 2.71 -8.29
CA LEU A 23 4.40 3.25 -9.54
C LEU A 23 3.42 4.27 -10.13
N ASP A 24 3.95 5.38 -10.61
CA ASP A 24 3.24 6.47 -11.27
C ASP A 24 3.93 6.81 -12.59
N GLY A 25 3.18 7.38 -13.54
CA GLY A 25 3.72 7.72 -14.87
C GLY A 25 3.86 6.54 -15.84
N ILE A 26 3.27 5.38 -15.54
CA ILE A 26 3.17 4.26 -16.48
C ILE A 26 1.99 4.49 -17.42
N ASP A 27 2.25 4.41 -18.72
CA ASP A 27 1.21 4.35 -19.74
C ASP A 27 0.76 2.90 -19.91
N LEU A 28 -0.49 2.61 -19.55
CA LEU A 28 -1.06 1.27 -19.60
C LEU A 28 -1.30 0.77 -21.03
N PHE A 29 -1.41 1.65 -22.01
CA PHE A 29 -1.56 1.29 -23.42
C PHE A 29 -0.22 0.99 -24.08
N VAL A 30 0.84 1.69 -23.67
CA VAL A 30 2.21 1.42 -24.13
C VAL A 30 2.81 0.22 -23.40
N GLY A 31 2.48 0.02 -22.12
CA GLY A 31 2.94 -1.10 -21.30
C GLY A 31 4.38 -0.95 -20.83
N HIS A 32 5.12 -2.06 -20.75
CA HIS A 32 6.47 -2.15 -20.19
C HIS A 32 7.46 -1.06 -20.68
N PRO A 33 7.47 -0.63 -21.96
CA PRO A 33 8.36 0.44 -22.41
C PRO A 33 8.17 1.77 -21.68
N SER A 34 6.96 2.08 -21.20
CA SER A 34 6.69 3.32 -20.45
C SER A 34 7.24 3.32 -19.01
N VAL A 35 7.64 2.15 -18.50
CA VAL A 35 8.18 2.01 -17.13
C VAL A 35 9.49 2.79 -16.96
N ALA A 36 10.25 3.02 -18.04
CA ALA A 36 11.46 3.84 -18.00
C ALA A 36 11.21 5.30 -17.58
N GLN A 37 9.97 5.79 -17.70
CA GLN A 37 9.53 7.13 -17.31
C GLN A 37 8.76 7.11 -15.98
N SER A 38 8.66 5.94 -15.35
CA SER A 38 7.90 5.78 -14.12
C SER A 38 8.69 6.25 -12.91
N ARG A 39 7.95 6.71 -11.91
CA ARG A 39 8.48 7.06 -10.60
C ARG A 39 7.78 6.26 -9.51
N VAL A 40 8.48 5.97 -8.43
CA VAL A 40 7.90 5.34 -7.24
C VAL A 40 7.45 6.43 -6.28
N LEU A 41 6.15 6.53 -6.05
CA LEU A 41 5.61 7.34 -4.97
C LEU A 41 5.60 6.52 -3.70
N MET A 42 6.02 7.10 -2.58
CA MET A 42 6.03 6.45 -1.27
C MET A 42 5.34 7.34 -0.24
N GLU A 43 4.50 6.73 0.60
CA GLU A 43 3.88 7.42 1.73
C GLU A 43 4.91 7.82 2.80
N GLU A 44 4.48 8.63 3.75
CA GLU A 44 5.22 8.79 5.01
C GLU A 44 5.31 7.46 5.79
N GLY A 45 6.38 7.29 6.56
CA GLY A 45 6.58 6.12 7.43
C GLY A 45 7.55 5.06 6.90
N PHE A 46 8.10 5.24 5.70
CA PHE A 46 9.25 4.45 5.26
C PHE A 46 10.55 4.95 5.91
N ASP A 47 11.44 4.01 6.21
CA ASP A 47 12.78 4.33 6.68
C ASP A 47 13.55 5.15 5.62
N PRO A 48 14.17 6.29 5.99
CA PRO A 48 15.03 7.05 5.08
C PRO A 48 16.12 6.22 4.40
N GLU A 49 16.66 5.21 5.07
CA GLU A 49 17.68 4.32 4.49
C GLU A 49 17.13 3.50 3.32
N VAL A 50 15.89 3.00 3.43
CA VAL A 50 15.23 2.27 2.34
C VAL A 50 15.00 3.16 1.12
N ILE A 51 14.63 4.43 1.35
CA ILE A 51 14.43 5.40 0.26
C ILE A 51 15.76 5.63 -0.48
N GLU A 52 16.86 5.79 0.25
CA GLU A 52 18.16 6.04 -0.36
C GLU A 52 18.72 4.80 -1.06
N GLU A 53 18.54 3.60 -0.48
CA GLU A 53 18.92 2.35 -1.12
C GLU A 53 18.20 2.17 -2.47
N LEU A 54 16.89 2.45 -2.53
CA LEU A 54 16.13 2.38 -3.79
C LEU A 54 16.62 3.42 -4.81
N ARG A 55 16.97 4.63 -4.39
CA ARG A 55 17.57 5.63 -5.30
C ARG A 55 18.91 5.16 -5.86
N SER A 56 19.77 4.57 -5.03
CA SER A 56 21.05 4.02 -5.47
C SER A 56 20.91 2.90 -6.49
N LYS A 57 19.78 2.19 -6.48
CA LYS A 57 19.39 1.17 -7.47
C LYS A 57 18.79 1.76 -8.75
N GLY A 58 18.68 3.09 -8.85
CA GLY A 58 18.23 3.82 -10.03
C GLY A 58 16.74 4.16 -10.05
N HIS A 59 16.01 3.94 -8.96
CA HIS A 59 14.59 4.31 -8.90
C HIS A 59 14.40 5.82 -8.69
N GLU A 60 13.55 6.46 -9.50
CA GLU A 60 13.08 7.82 -9.24
C GLU A 60 12.04 7.78 -8.10
N ILE A 61 12.40 8.27 -6.91
CA ILE A 61 11.53 8.23 -5.71
C ILE A 61 10.94 9.60 -5.40
N THR A 62 9.61 9.66 -5.23
CA THR A 62 8.88 10.76 -4.58
C THR A 62 8.47 10.32 -3.17
N PRO A 63 9.24 10.65 -2.11
CA PRO A 63 9.00 10.16 -0.77
C PRO A 63 8.02 11.01 0.04
N ASN A 64 7.64 10.52 1.22
CA ASN A 64 6.97 11.27 2.29
C ASN A 64 5.64 11.91 1.85
N LEU A 65 4.84 11.22 1.03
CA LEU A 65 3.49 11.66 0.73
C LEU A 65 2.59 11.45 1.96
N ALA A 66 2.18 12.56 2.54
CA ALA A 66 1.38 12.62 3.77
C ALA A 66 0.00 13.25 3.55
N GLY A 67 -0.87 13.11 4.56
CA GLY A 67 -2.20 13.73 4.59
C GLY A 67 -3.05 13.39 3.36
N PHE A 68 -3.72 14.39 2.78
CA PHE A 68 -4.65 14.19 1.66
C PHE A 68 -4.00 13.57 0.41
N LYS A 69 -2.68 13.70 0.24
CA LYS A 69 -1.96 13.05 -0.86
C LYS A 69 -2.03 11.52 -0.75
N ARG A 70 -2.09 10.98 0.47
CA ARG A 70 -2.26 9.54 0.74
C ARG A 70 -3.58 9.03 0.15
N THR A 71 -4.66 9.73 0.49
CA THR A 71 -6.03 9.44 0.01
C THR A 71 -6.15 9.50 -1.51
N GLN A 72 -5.50 10.46 -2.16
CA GLN A 72 -5.60 10.65 -3.61
C GLN A 72 -4.80 9.62 -4.42
N LYS A 73 -3.69 9.13 -3.87
CA LYS A 73 -2.70 8.40 -4.65
C LYS A 73 -2.66 6.90 -4.32
N PHE A 74 -2.89 6.48 -3.08
CA PHE A 74 -2.54 5.11 -2.63
C PHE A 74 -3.73 4.16 -2.47
N GLY A 75 -4.88 4.52 -3.06
CA GLY A 75 -6.07 3.68 -3.06
C GLY A 75 -6.74 3.53 -1.69
N ARG A 76 -7.81 2.75 -1.68
CA ARG A 76 -8.65 2.47 -0.51
C ARG A 76 -8.96 0.97 -0.50
N GLY A 77 -8.62 0.28 0.59
CA GLY A 77 -8.79 -1.16 0.74
C GLY A 77 -9.73 -1.52 1.89
N GLN A 78 -10.41 -2.66 1.76
CA GLN A 78 -11.25 -3.25 2.80
C GLN A 78 -10.95 -4.75 2.82
N ILE A 79 -10.90 -5.36 4.00
CA ILE A 79 -10.56 -6.78 4.14
C ILE A 79 -11.54 -7.43 5.11
N ILE A 80 -12.09 -8.58 4.72
CA ILE A 80 -12.74 -9.53 5.63
C ILE A 80 -11.97 -10.84 5.50
N GLN A 81 -11.38 -11.29 6.60
CA GLN A 81 -10.66 -12.56 6.68
C GLN A 81 -11.41 -13.54 7.57
N ARG A 82 -11.63 -14.76 7.09
CA ARG A 82 -12.26 -15.83 7.86
C ARG A 82 -11.22 -16.82 8.34
N ASN A 83 -11.17 -17.07 9.64
CA ASN A 83 -10.42 -18.20 10.18
C ASN A 83 -11.11 -19.50 9.74
N ALA A 84 -10.41 -20.32 8.95
CA ALA A 84 -10.99 -21.54 8.39
C ALA A 84 -11.36 -22.59 9.45
N ARG A 85 -10.68 -22.60 10.60
CA ARG A 85 -10.90 -23.58 11.68
C ARG A 85 -12.01 -23.16 12.64
N THR A 86 -12.01 -21.91 13.09
CA THR A 86 -12.94 -21.41 14.11
C THR A 86 -14.17 -20.72 13.51
N GLY A 87 -14.10 -20.30 12.25
CA GLY A 87 -15.15 -19.53 11.58
C GLY A 87 -15.17 -18.04 11.93
N VAL A 88 -14.30 -17.59 12.86
CA VAL A 88 -14.23 -16.17 13.28
C VAL A 88 -13.87 -15.27 12.09
N LEU A 89 -14.55 -14.12 12.00
CA LEU A 89 -14.33 -13.09 10.99
C LEU A 89 -13.53 -11.93 11.56
N TRP A 90 -12.49 -11.51 10.84
CA TRP A 90 -11.65 -10.37 11.17
C TRP A 90 -11.82 -9.33 10.06
N GLY A 91 -12.17 -8.10 10.43
CA GLY A 91 -12.40 -6.99 9.51
C GLY A 91 -11.29 -5.95 9.56
N GLY A 92 -11.03 -5.28 8.45
CA GLY A 92 -10.17 -4.10 8.37
C GLY A 92 -10.68 -3.10 7.34
N ALA A 93 -10.55 -1.82 7.64
CA ALA A 93 -10.99 -0.71 6.79
C ALA A 93 -9.86 0.30 6.60
N ASP A 94 -9.74 0.87 5.39
CA ASP A 94 -8.62 1.77 5.08
C ASP A 94 -8.63 3.05 5.94
N PRO A 95 -7.52 3.37 6.64
CA PRO A 95 -7.43 4.61 7.40
C PRO A 95 -7.34 5.87 6.52
N ARG A 96 -7.11 5.72 5.21
CA ARG A 96 -6.92 6.86 4.29
C ARG A 96 -8.23 7.48 3.79
N THR A 97 -9.38 6.98 4.22
CA THR A 97 -10.71 7.47 3.83
C THR A 97 -11.67 7.27 4.98
N ASP A 98 -12.75 8.06 5.03
CA ASP A 98 -13.89 7.76 5.87
C ASP A 98 -14.46 6.39 5.45
N SER A 99 -14.24 5.36 6.28
CA SER A 99 -14.70 4.00 6.06
C SER A 99 -14.79 3.24 7.38
N GLN A 100 -15.46 2.08 7.36
CA GLN A 100 -15.75 1.34 8.59
C GLN A 100 -15.78 -0.17 8.36
N ALA A 101 -15.21 -0.92 9.30
CA ALA A 101 -15.46 -2.35 9.47
C ALA A 101 -16.43 -2.53 10.64
N LEU A 102 -17.53 -3.24 10.40
CA LEU A 102 -18.62 -3.44 11.37
C LEU A 102 -18.96 -4.93 11.48
N ALA A 103 -19.50 -5.33 12.63
CA ALA A 103 -19.94 -6.68 12.94
C ALA A 103 -21.36 -6.69 13.51
N TRP A 104 -22.03 -7.84 13.39
CA TRP A 104 -23.33 -8.15 13.97
C TRP A 104 -23.24 -9.50 14.69
#